data_AF-A0AAW9KB02-F1
#
_entry.id   AF-A0AAW9KB02-F1
#
_cell.length_a   1.000
_cell.length_b   1.000
_cell.length_c   1.000
_cell.angle_alpha   90.00
_cell.angle_beta   90.00
_cell.angle_gamma   90.00
#
_symmetry.space_group_name_H-M   'P 1'
#
loop_
_entity.id
_entity.type
_entity.pdbx_description
1 polymer ?
#
loop_
_entity_poly.entity_id
_entity_poly.type
_entity_poly.pdbx_seq_one_letter_code
_entity_poly.pdbx_strand_id
1 'polypeptide(L)'
;IVVYYYNDGEKKFEAMETKVDGNKVTFKTSHFSKYVIAEKLDDILVIDKNENTTKPEGNTNSSNTNSNIEAEKGNLPNTGAVVSSSVVFALGLVALVFGGTLLIRRKKHA
;
A
#
# COMPACT_ATOMS: atom_id res chain seq x y z
N ILE A 1 -12.54 -4.93 -3.81
CA ILE A 1 -11.10 -4.92 -3.43
C ILE A 1 -10.29 -5.56 -4.54
N VAL A 2 -9.24 -4.90 -5.00
CA VAL A 2 -8.30 -5.37 -6.03
C VAL A 2 -6.88 -4.94 -5.66
N VAL A 3 -5.90 -5.72 -6.12
CA VAL A 3 -4.47 -5.37 -6.02
C VAL A 3 -4.05 -4.65 -7.28
N TYR A 4 -3.35 -3.53 -7.12
CA TYR A 4 -2.73 -2.77 -8.20
C TYR A 4 -1.20 -2.84 -8.11
N TYR A 5 -0.55 -3.04 -9.25
CA TYR A 5 0.90 -2.89 -9.38
C TYR A 5 1.24 -1.63 -10.17
N TYR A 6 2.37 -0.99 -9.85
CA TYR A 6 2.85 0.16 -10.62
C TYR A 6 3.69 -0.33 -11.81
N ASN A 7 3.19 -0.13 -13.02
CA ASN A 7 3.93 -0.37 -14.24
C ASN A 7 4.84 0.84 -14.53
N ASP A 8 6.15 0.68 -14.38
CA ASP A 8 7.09 1.77 -14.58
C ASP A 8 7.30 2.14 -16.06
N GLY A 9 7.00 1.22 -16.99
CA GLY A 9 7.02 1.51 -18.43
C GLY A 9 5.86 2.42 -18.85
N GLU A 10 4.68 2.19 -18.29
CA GLU A 10 3.45 2.91 -18.64
C GLU A 10 3.10 4.03 -17.64
N LYS A 11 3.89 4.18 -16.57
CA LYS A 11 3.70 5.15 -15.49
C LYS A 11 2.29 5.14 -14.90
N LYS A 12 1.67 3.97 -14.83
CA LYS A 12 0.29 3.80 -14.35
C LYS A 12 0.14 2.57 -13.45
N PHE A 13 -0.94 2.57 -12.68
CA PHE A 13 -1.35 1.41 -11.89
C PHE A 13 -2.21 0.46 -12.73
N GLU A 14 -1.91 -0.83 -12.63
CA GLU A 14 -2.64 -1.88 -13.35
C GLU A 14 -3.24 -2.88 -12.37
N ALA A 15 -4.51 -3.20 -12.59
CA ALA A 15 -5.25 -4.13 -11.75
C ALA A 15 -4.77 -5.57 -12.00
N MET A 16 -4.51 -6.29 -10.92
CA MET A 16 -4.12 -7.69 -10.95
C MET A 16 -5.30 -8.61 -10.66
N GLU A 17 -5.25 -9.82 -11.23
CA GLU A 17 -6.16 -10.89 -10.84
C GLU A 17 -6.03 -11.15 -9.34
N THR A 18 -7.13 -10.90 -8.62
CA THR A 18 -7.16 -10.87 -7.16
C THR A 18 -8.30 -11.76 -6.66
N LYS A 19 -7.99 -12.65 -5.72
CA LYS A 19 -8.99 -13.43 -4.97
C LYS A 19 -9.08 -12.88 -3.55
N VAL A 20 -10.31 -12.64 -3.08
CA VAL A 20 -10.60 -12.20 -1.72
C VAL A 20 -11.36 -13.30 -1.00
N ASP A 21 -10.88 -13.71 0.18
CA ASP A 21 -11.50 -14.70 1.05
C ASP A 21 -11.48 -14.20 2.50
N GLY A 22 -12.60 -13.65 2.95
CA GLY A 22 -12.69 -12.93 4.24
C GLY A 22 -11.67 -11.78 4.31
N ASN A 23 -10.79 -11.82 5.32
CA ASN A 23 -9.74 -10.82 5.53
C ASN A 23 -8.41 -11.17 4.83
N LYS A 24 -8.44 -12.06 3.82
CA LYS A 24 -7.27 -12.48 3.06
C LYS A 24 -7.40 -12.04 1.61
N VAL A 25 -6.32 -11.44 1.09
CA VAL A 25 -6.18 -11.05 -0.31
C VAL A 25 -5.06 -11.90 -0.91
N THR A 26 -5.35 -12.60 -2.02
CA THR A 26 -4.39 -13.47 -2.72
C THR A 26 -4.29 -13.06 -4.18
N PHE A 27 -3.06 -12.88 -4.68
CA PHE A 27 -2.75 -12.57 -6.07
C PHE A 27 -1.43 -13.27 -6.45
N LYS A 28 -1.21 -13.49 -7.75
CA LYS A 28 0.04 -14.10 -8.26
C LYS A 28 0.90 -13.03 -8.92
N THR A 29 2.22 -13.12 -8.74
CA THR A 29 3.20 -12.26 -9.41
C THR A 29 4.45 -13.07 -9.77
N SER A 30 5.13 -12.70 -10.84
CA SER A 30 6.41 -13.29 -11.28
C SER A 30 7.64 -12.56 -10.74
N HIS A 31 7.47 -11.41 -10.09
CA HIS A 31 8.55 -10.53 -9.65
C HIS A 31 8.18 -9.78 -8.36
N PHE A 32 9.19 -9.29 -7.63
CA PHE A 32 9.00 -8.47 -6.43
C PHE A 32 8.82 -6.99 -6.82
N SER A 33 7.76 -6.36 -6.32
CA SER A 33 7.44 -4.95 -6.56
C SER A 33 6.66 -4.33 -5.39
N LYS A 34 6.25 -3.07 -5.53
CA LYS A 34 5.30 -2.40 -4.64
C LYS A 34 3.88 -2.62 -5.17
N TYR A 35 2.96 -2.98 -4.27
CA TYR A 35 1.57 -3.24 -4.57
C TYR A 35 0.66 -2.41 -3.67
N VAL A 36 -0.48 -1.98 -4.20
CA VAL A 36 -1.50 -1.23 -3.46
C VAL A 36 -2.80 -2.03 -3.48
N ILE A 37 -3.44 -2.16 -2.32
CA ILE A 37 -4.77 -2.78 -2.20
C ILE A 37 -5.78 -1.64 -2.11
N ALA A 38 -6.74 -1.62 -3.02
CA ALA A 38 -7.79 -0.60 -3.04
C ALA A 38 -9.15 -1.19 -3.42
N GLU A 39 -10.20 -0.46 -3.13
CA GLU A 39 -11.53 -0.76 -3.66
C GLU A 39 -11.62 -0.29 -5.12
N LYS A 40 -12.11 -1.17 -5.99
CA LYS A 40 -12.48 -0.77 -7.35
C LYS A 40 -13.89 -0.21 -7.24
N LEU A 41 -14.04 1.08 -7.52
CA LEU A 41 -15.36 1.65 -7.76
C LEU A 41 -15.81 1.06 -9.10
N ASP A 42 -16.79 0.16 -9.05
CA ASP A 42 -17.57 -0.13 -10.24
C ASP A 42 -18.36 1.14 -10.51
N ASP A 43 -18.27 1.67 -11.73
CA ASP A 43 -18.97 2.88 -12.13
C ASP A 43 -20.43 2.75 -11.71
N ILE A 44 -20.80 3.42 -10.61
CA ILE A 44 -22.20 3.52 -10.21
C ILE A 44 -22.85 4.31 -11.31
N LEU A 45 -23.63 3.61 -12.13
CA LEU A 45 -24.59 4.21 -13.05
C LEU A 45 -25.44 5.16 -12.20
N VAL A 46 -25.20 6.46 -12.35
CA VAL A 46 -26.15 7.48 -11.96
C VAL A 46 -27.33 7.36 -12.93
N ILE A 47 -28.25 6.45 -12.61
CA ILE A 47 -29.61 6.52 -13.12
C ILE A 47 -30.32 7.54 -12.25
N ASP A 48 -30.25 8.81 -12.65
CA ASP A 48 -31.20 9.78 -12.14
C ASP A 48 -32.58 9.44 -12.73
N LYS A 49 -33.50 9.06 -11.85
CA LYS A 49 -34.91 8.86 -12.18
C LYS A 49 -35.52 10.18 -12.68
N ASN A 50 -35.95 10.17 -13.93
CA ASN A 50 -37.01 11.03 -14.45
C ASN A 50 -37.58 10.34 -15.71
N GLU A 51 -38.80 9.80 -15.61
CA GLU A 51 -39.60 9.36 -16.76
C GLU A 51 -39.98 10.57 -17.63
N ASN A 52 -39.60 10.61 -18.91
CA ASN A 52 -40.46 10.19 -20.04
C ASN A 52 -39.85 10.54 -21.43
N THR A 53 -39.83 9.54 -22.32
CA THR A 53 -40.02 9.61 -23.80
C THR A 53 -38.89 10.09 -24.75
N THR A 54 -38.29 9.06 -25.39
CA THR A 54 -37.94 8.87 -26.83
C THR A 54 -36.63 9.41 -27.43
N LYS A 55 -35.68 8.46 -27.55
CA LYS A 55 -34.71 8.11 -28.63
C LYS A 55 -33.77 9.16 -29.26
N PRO A 56 -32.56 8.73 -29.70
CA PRO A 56 -31.33 9.48 -29.55
C PRO A 56 -30.83 10.05 -30.89
N GLU A 57 -30.00 11.09 -30.83
CA GLU A 57 -28.86 11.24 -31.74
C GLU A 57 -27.98 12.42 -31.32
N GLY A 58 -26.70 12.11 -31.10
CA GLY A 58 -25.59 13.00 -31.42
C GLY A 58 -25.23 14.12 -30.45
N ASN A 59 -23.91 14.29 -30.33
CA ASN A 59 -23.18 15.51 -29.98
C ASN A 59 -22.79 15.74 -28.50
N THR A 60 -21.52 15.41 -28.24
CA THR A 60 -20.52 16.18 -27.50
C THR A 60 -21.03 17.44 -26.78
N ASN A 61 -20.82 17.49 -25.46
CA ASN A 61 -20.24 18.68 -24.86
C ASN A 61 -19.57 18.37 -23.53
N SER A 62 -18.26 18.62 -23.53
CA SER A 62 -17.39 18.66 -22.37
C SER A 62 -17.81 19.80 -21.45
N SER A 63 -18.03 19.50 -20.17
CA SER A 63 -18.02 20.51 -19.11
C SER A 63 -17.10 20.03 -17.99
N ASN A 64 -15.83 20.41 -18.12
CA ASN A 64 -14.84 20.31 -17.06
C ASN A 64 -15.33 20.99 -15.80
N THR A 65 -15.49 20.22 -14.72
CA THR A 65 -15.51 20.77 -13.36
C THR A 65 -14.33 20.16 -12.61
N ASN A 66 -13.23 20.91 -12.51
CA ASN A 66 -12.08 20.57 -11.70
C ASN A 66 -12.51 20.62 -10.22
N SER A 67 -12.85 19.47 -9.64
CA SER A 67 -12.84 19.34 -8.19
C SER A 67 -11.40 19.01 -7.77
N ASN A 68 -10.74 20.00 -7.18
CA ASN A 68 -9.44 19.81 -6.53
C ASN A 68 -9.72 19.08 -5.21
N ILE A 69 -9.88 17.76 -5.27
CA ILE A 69 -9.97 16.92 -4.09
C ILE A 69 -8.54 16.71 -3.62
N GLU A 70 -8.08 17.59 -2.72
CA GLU A 70 -6.94 17.28 -1.86
C GLU A 70 -7.32 16.04 -1.06
N ALA A 71 -6.88 14.89 -1.54
CA ALA A 71 -7.01 13.63 -0.82
C ALA A 71 -6.29 13.81 0.52
N GLU A 72 -7.06 13.92 1.61
CA GLU A 72 -6.51 13.84 2.95
C GLU A 72 -5.60 12.61 2.99
N LYS A 73 -4.32 12.86 3.23
CA LYS A 73 -3.27 11.86 3.17
C LYS A 73 -3.44 10.94 4.37
N GLY A 74 -4.38 10.00 4.26
CA GLY A 74 -4.73 9.06 5.32
C GLY A 74 -3.48 8.35 5.82
N ASN A 75 -3.35 8.25 7.14
CA ASN A 75 -2.19 7.62 7.78
C ASN A 75 -2.03 6.19 7.25
N LEU A 76 -0.95 5.96 6.50
CA LEU A 76 -0.63 4.63 5.99
C LEU A 76 -0.41 3.67 7.18
N PRO A 77 -0.81 2.40 7.06
CA PRO A 77 -0.52 1.40 8.08
C PRO A 77 1.00 1.25 8.23
N ASN A 78 1.48 1.13 9.47
CA ASN A 78 2.88 0.83 9.75
C ASN A 78 3.21 -0.58 9.22
N THR A 79 3.86 -0.67 8.06
CA THR A 79 4.32 -1.93 7.48
C THR A 79 5.75 -2.23 7.95
N GLY A 80 5.90 -3.17 8.88
CA GLY A 80 7.21 -3.62 9.39
C GLY A 80 7.15 -4.05 10.86
N ALA A 81 8.20 -4.72 11.35
CA ALA A 81 8.33 -5.00 12.77
C ALA A 81 8.54 -3.69 13.54
N VAL A 82 7.62 -3.33 14.44
CA VAL A 82 7.72 -2.15 15.30
C VAL A 82 8.68 -2.43 16.46
N VAL A 83 9.97 -2.33 16.21
CA VAL A 83 10.98 -2.41 17.27
C VAL A 83 11.35 -1.00 17.73
N SER A 84 11.23 -0.74 19.03
CA SER A 84 11.63 0.54 19.62
C SER A 84 13.14 0.70 19.56
N SER A 85 13.63 1.86 19.11
CA SER A 85 15.05 2.20 19.13
C SER A 85 15.66 2.00 20.53
N SER A 86 14.92 2.32 21.59
CA SER A 86 15.36 2.12 22.97
C SER A 86 15.63 0.65 23.29
N VAL A 87 14.85 -0.28 22.73
CA VAL A 87 15.06 -1.72 22.91
C VAL A 87 16.31 -2.18 22.16
N VAL A 88 16.55 -1.69 20.95
CA VAL A 88 17.76 -2.00 20.16
C VAL A 88 19.02 -1.49 20.89
N PHE A 89 18.98 -0.26 21.41
CA PHE A 89 20.10 0.29 22.19
C PHE A 89 20.37 -0.50 23.47
N ALA A 90 19.33 -0.88 24.22
CA ALA A 90 19.47 -1.67 25.43
C ALA A 90 20.15 -3.03 25.16
N LEU A 91 19.73 -3.74 24.11
CA LEU A 91 20.35 -5.01 23.70
C LEU A 91 21.82 -4.83 23.29
N GLY A 92 22.16 -3.75 22.59
CA GLY A 92 23.54 -3.44 22.22
C GLY A 92 24.45 -3.19 23.44
N LEU A 93 23.97 -2.46 24.45
CA LEU A 93 24.73 -2.22 25.68
C LEU A 93 24.99 -3.52 26.45
N VAL A 94 24.00 -4.40 26.54
CA VAL A 94 24.17 -5.73 27.16
C VAL A 94 25.26 -6.51 26.43
N ALA A 95 25.19 -6.61 25.10
CA ALA A 95 26.20 -7.32 24.31
C ALA A 95 27.62 -6.76 24.48
N LEU A 96 27.78 -5.44 24.57
CA LEU A 96 29.08 -4.79 24.81
C LEU A 96 29.66 -5.10 26.19
N VAL A 97 28.83 -5.10 27.25
CA VAL A 97 29.28 -5.42 28.60
C VAL A 97 29.70 -6.89 28.72
N PHE A 98 28.87 -7.81 28.23
CA PHE A 98 29.19 -9.24 28.27
C PHE A 98 30.35 -9.61 27.33
N GLY A 99 30.36 -9.10 26.09
CA GLY A 99 31.44 -9.35 25.13
C GLY A 99 32.77 -8.70 25.55
N GLY A 100 32.73 -7.47 26.03
CA GLY A 100 33.92 -6.73 26.49
C GLY A 100 34.58 -7.38 27.70
N THR A 101 33.80 -7.81 28.70
CA THR A 101 34.34 -8.48 29.90
C THR A 101 34.96 -9.84 29.57
N LEU A 102 34.38 -10.60 28.64
CA LEU A 102 34.92 -11.88 28.16
C LEU A 102 36.25 -11.69 27.40
N LEU A 103 36.33 -10.69 26.52
CA LEU A 103 37.55 -10.38 25.75
C LEU A 103 38.70 -9.90 26.65
N ILE A 104 38.40 -9.09 27.67
CA ILE A 104 39.41 -8.62 28.64
C ILE A 104 39.92 -9.79 29.50
N ARG A 105 39.03 -10.71 29.93
CA ARG A 105 39.44 -11.93 30.65
C ARG A 105 40.37 -12.80 29.82
N ARG A 106 40.10 -12.97 28.52
CA ARG A 106 40.93 -13.79 27.63
C ARG A 106 42.34 -13.23 27.45
N LYS A 107 42.52 -11.90 27.51
CA LYS A 107 43.84 -11.25 27.42
C LYS A 107 44.71 -11.45 28.67
N LYS A 108 44.12 -11.71 29.84
CA LYS A 108 44.88 -11.92 31.10
C LYS A 108 45.50 -13.31 31.26
N HIS A 109 45.10 -14.27 30.43
CA HIS A 109 45.61 -15.65 30.47
C HIS A 109 46.49 -16.00 29.25
N ALA A 110 46.96 -14.99 28.51
CA ALA A 110 47.94 -15.12 27.44
C ALA A 110 49.26 -14.45 27.86
#